data_AF-A0A7C2P905-F1
#
_entry.id   AF-A0A7C2P905-F1
#
_cell.length_a   1.000
_cell.length_b   1.000
_cell.length_c   1.000
_cell.angle_alpha   90.00
_cell.angle_beta   90.00
_cell.angle_gamma   90.00
#
_symmetry.space_group_name_H-M   'P 1'
#
loop_
_entity.id
_entity.type
_entity.pdbx_description
1 polymer ?
#
loop_
_entity_poly.entity_id
_entity_poly.type
_entity_poly.pdbx_seq_one_letter_code
_entity_poly.pdbx_strand_id
1 'polypeptide(L)'
;DSRERTEISAEVLHTGRRRDFLGFNRAKHAVLEATILATRLHLLPEADVRRDLAWLEIPVQKTGGEQELAAWGFVREYVERWYRSAPRA
;
A
#
# COMPACT_ATOMS: atom_id res chain seq x y z
N ASP A 1 25.66 18.80 10.37
CA ASP A 1 24.76 18.95 9.22
C ASP A 1 23.57 18.02 9.46
N SER A 2 22.40 18.55 9.78
CA SER A 2 21.21 17.77 10.22
C SER A 2 19.98 18.29 9.49
N ARG A 3 19.76 17.84 8.27
CA ARG A 3 18.51 18.11 7.54
C ARG A 3 17.52 16.99 7.82
N GLU A 4 16.25 17.35 7.99
CA GLU A 4 15.15 16.41 8.23
C GLU A 4 14.93 15.45 7.05
N ARG A 5 15.38 15.83 5.84
CA ARG A 5 15.39 14.98 4.63
C ARG A 5 16.82 14.58 4.28
N THR A 6 17.02 13.28 4.08
CA THR A 6 18.30 12.69 3.71
C THR A 6 18.28 12.20 2.26
N GLU A 7 19.37 12.46 1.54
CA GLU A 7 19.66 11.84 0.24
C GLU A 7 20.78 10.82 0.42
N ILE A 8 20.63 9.63 -0.16
CA ILE A 8 21.58 8.53 -0.03
C ILE A 8 21.95 8.04 -1.43
N SER A 9 23.21 8.20 -1.83
CA SER A 9 23.75 7.62 -3.05
C SER A 9 24.23 6.19 -2.79
N ALA A 10 23.77 5.22 -3.59
CA ALA A 10 24.17 3.82 -3.48
C ALA A 10 24.70 3.29 -4.81
N GLU A 11 25.69 2.40 -4.75
CA GLU A 11 26.27 1.70 -5.91
C GLU A 11 25.80 0.23 -5.96
N VAL A 12 25.56 -0.29 -7.16
CA VAL A 12 25.21 -1.70 -7.37
C VAL A 12 26.47 -2.55 -7.41
N LEU A 13 26.76 -3.26 -6.32
CA LEU A 13 27.92 -4.15 -6.24
C LEU A 13 27.66 -5.55 -6.83
N HIS A 14 26.40 -5.98 -6.92
CA HIS A 14 26.02 -7.30 -7.46
C HIS A 14 24.58 -7.31 -8.01
N THR A 15 24.35 -8.07 -9.07
CA THR A 15 23.02 -8.34 -9.64
C THR A 15 22.82 -9.83 -9.87
N GLY A 16 21.57 -10.30 -9.75
CA GLY A 16 21.23 -11.70 -9.96
C GLY A 16 19.74 -11.89 -10.21
N ARG A 17 19.38 -13.03 -10.80
CA ARG A 17 17.99 -13.42 -11.09
C ARG A 17 17.63 -14.67 -10.30
N ARG A 18 16.46 -14.67 -9.64
CA ARG A 18 15.98 -15.80 -8.82
C ARG A 18 14.70 -16.40 -9.35
N ARG A 19 13.67 -15.58 -9.53
CA ARG A 19 12.39 -15.97 -10.11
C ARG A 19 12.01 -14.94 -11.15
N ASP A 20 11.29 -15.38 -12.17
CA ASP A 20 10.80 -14.48 -13.20
C ASP A 20 9.64 -13.63 -12.68
N PHE A 21 9.53 -12.44 -13.24
CA PHE A 21 8.37 -11.60 -13.01
C PHE A 21 7.17 -12.20 -13.73
N LEU A 22 6.15 -12.58 -12.97
CA LEU A 22 4.94 -13.24 -13.49
C LEU A 22 4.08 -12.34 -14.40
N GLY A 23 4.41 -11.05 -14.48
CA GLY A 23 3.69 -10.07 -15.28
C GLY A 23 2.85 -9.12 -14.44
N PHE A 24 2.18 -8.19 -15.12
CA PHE A 24 1.35 -7.19 -14.47
C PHE A 24 0.08 -7.81 -13.90
N ASN A 25 -0.20 -7.48 -12.64
CA ASN A 25 -1.40 -7.90 -11.94
C ASN A 25 -2.03 -6.67 -11.27
N ARG A 26 -3.31 -6.41 -11.58
CA ARG A 26 -4.01 -5.21 -11.10
C ARG A 26 -4.29 -5.25 -9.60
N ALA A 27 -4.47 -6.44 -9.02
CA ALA A 27 -4.61 -6.60 -7.58
C ALA A 27 -3.31 -6.29 -6.84
N LYS A 28 -2.15 -6.76 -7.34
CA LYS A 28 -0.84 -6.39 -6.77
C LYS A 28 -0.62 -4.87 -6.80
N HIS A 29 -0.95 -4.22 -7.91
CA HIS A 29 -0.91 -2.76 -8.01
C HIS A 29 -1.86 -2.10 -6.99
N ALA A 30 -3.10 -2.58 -6.88
CA ALA A 30 -4.07 -1.99 -5.97
C ALA A 30 -3.71 -2.15 -4.48
N VAL A 31 -3.12 -3.29 -4.11
CA VAL A 31 -2.56 -3.51 -2.77
C VAL A 31 -1.42 -2.53 -2.47
N LEU A 32 -0.54 -2.26 -3.45
CA LEU A 32 0.54 -1.29 -3.30
C LEU A 32 -0.02 0.13 -3.06
N GLU A 33 -0.97 0.58 -3.88
CA GLU A 33 -1.61 1.88 -3.73
C GLU A 33 -2.35 2.02 -2.39
N ALA A 34 -3.09 0.98 -1.98
CA ALA A 34 -3.76 0.97 -0.68
C ALA A 34 -2.78 1.04 0.49
N THR A 35 -1.60 0.42 0.36
CA THR A 35 -0.54 0.52 1.38
C THR A 35 0.02 1.93 1.47
N ILE A 36 0.23 2.61 0.34
CA ILE A 36 0.66 4.01 0.32
C ILE A 36 -0.37 4.89 1.04
N LEU A 37 -1.67 4.73 0.73
CA LEU A 37 -2.75 5.45 1.41
C LEU A 37 -2.75 5.18 2.93
N ALA A 38 -2.61 3.91 3.33
CA ALA A 38 -2.60 3.49 4.72
C ALA A 38 -1.45 4.11 5.54
N THR A 39 -0.30 4.43 4.92
CA THR A 39 0.80 5.12 5.63
C THR A 39 0.60 6.63 5.77
N ARG A 40 -0.42 7.21 5.11
CA ARG A 40 -0.67 8.65 5.04
C ARG A 40 -2.01 9.08 5.65
N LEU A 41 -2.64 8.22 6.46
CA LEU A 41 -3.94 8.49 7.07
C LEU A 41 -3.96 9.74 7.98
N HIS A 42 -2.80 10.20 8.46
CA HIS A 42 -2.66 11.44 9.24
C HIS A 42 -2.61 12.71 8.37
N LEU A 43 -2.50 12.57 7.04
CA LEU A 43 -2.42 13.67 6.08
C LEU A 43 -3.65 13.76 5.17
N LEU A 44 -4.37 12.66 4.99
CA LEU A 44 -5.45 12.52 4.02
C LEU A 44 -6.83 12.54 4.69
N PRO A 45 -7.85 13.19 4.09
CA PRO A 45 -9.22 13.11 4.59
C PRO A 45 -9.76 11.67 4.57
N GLU A 46 -10.44 11.26 5.65
CA GLU A 46 -10.97 9.89 5.77
C GLU A 46 -11.91 9.51 4.64
N ALA A 47 -12.78 10.43 4.22
CA ALA A 47 -13.73 10.19 3.13
C ALA A 47 -13.03 9.88 1.80
N ASP A 48 -11.92 10.57 1.50
CA ASP A 48 -11.14 10.34 0.29
C ASP A 48 -10.44 8.99 0.35
N VAL A 49 -9.82 8.64 1.48
CA VAL A 49 -9.20 7.33 1.68
C VAL A 49 -10.22 6.20 1.51
N ARG A 50 -11.41 6.33 2.10
CA ARG A 50 -12.47 5.31 2.00
C ARG A 50 -12.96 5.15 0.56
N ARG A 51 -13.15 6.26 -0.16
CA ARG A 51 -13.51 6.24 -1.58
C ARG A 51 -12.45 5.53 -2.40
N ASP A 52 -11.18 5.87 -2.20
CA ASP A 52 -10.09 5.32 -2.99
C ASP A 52 -9.87 3.83 -2.69
N LEU A 53 -9.99 3.41 -1.44
CA LEU A 53 -9.99 1.98 -1.07
C LEU A 53 -11.14 1.21 -1.72
N ALA A 54 -12.34 1.79 -1.82
CA ALA A 54 -13.46 1.15 -2.52
C ALA A 54 -13.17 0.96 -4.01
N TRP A 55 -12.52 1.93 -4.66
CA TRP A 55 -12.09 1.79 -6.06
C TRP A 55 -11.00 0.74 -6.24
N LEU A 56 -10.04 0.69 -5.30
CA LEU A 56 -8.94 -0.27 -5.31
C LEU A 56 -9.40 -1.70 -4.98
N GLU A 57 -10.54 -1.88 -4.31
CA GLU A 57 -11.11 -3.22 -4.07
C GLU A 57 -11.50 -3.91 -5.38
N ILE A 58 -12.00 -3.17 -6.36
CA ILE A 58 -12.47 -3.73 -7.65
C ILE A 58 -11.39 -4.56 -8.37
N PRO A 59 -10.18 -4.03 -8.64
CA PRO A 59 -9.12 -4.82 -9.25
C PRO A 59 -8.65 -5.97 -8.36
N VAL A 60 -8.70 -5.84 -7.03
CA VAL A 60 -8.36 -6.94 -6.11
C VAL A 60 -9.33 -8.09 -6.26
N GLN A 61 -10.64 -7.83 -6.21
CA GLN A 61 -11.66 -8.87 -6.38
C GLN A 61 -11.62 -9.50 -7.78
N LYS A 62 -11.26 -8.74 -8.80
CA LYS A 62 -11.25 -9.23 -10.19
C LYS A 62 -9.98 -10.00 -10.57
N THR A 63 -8.85 -9.73 -9.93
CA THR A 63 -7.53 -10.23 -10.40
C THR A 63 -6.61 -10.73 -9.28
N GLY A 64 -7.07 -10.71 -8.03
CA GLY A 64 -6.31 -11.16 -6.87
C GLY A 64 -6.39 -12.66 -6.68
N GLY A 65 -5.25 -13.27 -6.38
CA GLY A 65 -5.20 -14.60 -5.78
C GLY A 65 -5.22 -14.51 -4.26
N GLU A 66 -5.03 -15.65 -3.61
CA GLU A 66 -5.01 -15.76 -2.13
C GLU A 66 -4.06 -14.76 -1.47
N GLN A 67 -2.88 -14.55 -2.07
CA GLN A 67 -1.88 -13.62 -1.54
C GLN A 67 -2.36 -12.16 -1.58
N GLU A 68 -2.95 -11.72 -2.69
CA GLU A 68 -3.45 -10.35 -2.81
C GLU A 68 -4.68 -10.12 -1.94
N LEU A 69 -5.57 -11.11 -1.81
CA LEU A 69 -6.73 -11.04 -0.92
C LEU A 69 -6.31 -10.95 0.55
N ALA A 70 -5.32 -11.74 0.97
CA ALA A 70 -4.77 -11.67 2.33
C ALA A 70 -4.09 -10.32 2.60
N ALA A 71 -3.27 -9.83 1.66
CA ALA A 71 -2.63 -8.52 1.78
C ALA A 71 -3.65 -7.37 1.82
N TRP A 72 -4.69 -7.45 0.98
CA TRP A 72 -5.80 -6.50 0.99
C TRP A 72 -6.53 -6.48 2.34
N GLY A 73 -6.84 -7.65 2.89
CA GLY A 73 -7.43 -7.79 4.22
C GLY A 73 -6.57 -7.15 5.30
N PHE A 74 -5.25 -7.39 5.28
CA PHE A 74 -4.29 -6.80 6.22
C PHE A 74 -4.31 -5.25 6.15
N VAL A 75 -4.24 -4.68 4.95
CA VAL A 75 -4.24 -3.21 4.77
C VAL A 75 -5.58 -2.61 5.24
N ARG A 76 -6.71 -3.24 4.89
CA ARG A 76 -8.04 -2.78 5.35
C ARG A 76 -8.14 -2.82 6.87
N GLU A 77 -7.70 -3.90 7.51
CA GLU A 77 -7.72 -4.01 8.97
C GLU A 77 -6.85 -2.94 9.63
N TYR A 78 -5.67 -2.65 9.07
CA TYR A 78 -4.81 -1.56 9.55
C TYR A 78 -5.54 -0.21 9.49
N VAL A 79 -6.16 0.13 8.35
CA VAL A 79 -6.87 1.40 8.17
C VAL A 79 -8.04 1.53 9.15
N GLU A 80 -8.85 0.48 9.31
CA GLU A 80 -9.97 0.52 10.27
C GLU A 80 -9.50 0.62 11.72
N ARG A 81 -8.40 -0.06 12.08
CA ARG A 81 -7.79 0.06 13.41
C ARG A 81 -7.29 1.48 13.66
N TRP A 82 -6.64 2.10 12.68
CA TRP A 82 -6.18 3.49 12.77
C TRP A 82 -7.33 4.45 13.07
N TYR A 83 -8.40 4.45 12.26
CA TYR A 83 -9.54 5.35 12.45
C TYR A 83 -10.34 5.06 13.72
N ARG A 84 -10.34 3.82 14.22
CA ARG A 84 -10.94 3.50 15.53
C ARG A 84 -10.14 4.09 16.68
N SER A 85 -8.80 4.11 16.57
CA SER A 85 -7.90 4.65 17.60
C SER A 85 -7.65 6.15 17.49
N ALA A 86 -7.90 6.76 16.33
CA ALA A 86 -7.68 8.18 16.12
C ALA A 86 -8.65 8.99 16.99
N PRO A 87 -8.19 10.03 17.72
CA PRO A 87 -9.09 10.92 18.42
C PRO A 87 -10.04 11.54 17.40
N ARG A 88 -11.35 11.37 17.62
CA ARG A 88 -12.36 12.07 16.84
C ARG A 88 -12.21 13.55 17.14
N ALA A 89 -11.88 14.34 16.12
CA ALA A 89 -11.91 15.80 16.19
C ALA A 89 -13.34 16.29 16.46
#